data_AF-A0A959QEC6-F1
#
_entry.id   AF-A0A959QEC6-F1
#
_cell.length_a   1.000
_cell.length_b   1.000
_cell.length_c   1.000
_cell.angle_alpha   90.00
_cell.angle_beta   90.00
_cell.angle_gamma   90.00
#
_symmetry.space_group_name_H-M   'P 1'
#
loop_
_entity.id
_entity.type
_entity.pdbx_description
1 polymer ?
#
loop_
_entity_poly.entity_id
_entity_poly.type
_entity_poly.pdbx_seq_one_letter_code
_entity_poly.pdbx_strand_id
1 'polypeptide(L)'
;ENSGTPGTDEALEYRESLRREIERSLSTLTERQCDVIKLYFGIGVEHPMSLEDIGEKFGLTRERVRQIKDKAINKLRSANRSKLLKHYLGS
;
A
#
# COMPACT_ATOMS: atom_id res chain seq x y z
N GLU A 1 -37.22 16.02 -5.51
CA GLU A 1 -36.16 16.22 -6.51
C GLU A 1 -34.82 15.96 -5.82
N ASN A 2 -34.00 15.06 -6.36
CA ASN A 2 -32.74 14.66 -5.73
C ASN A 2 -31.66 15.70 -6.07
N SER A 3 -31.41 16.62 -5.14
CA SER A 3 -30.36 17.63 -5.23
C SER A 3 -29.00 16.98 -4.98
N GLY A 4 -28.37 16.49 -6.06
CA GLY A 4 -27.00 15.97 -6.05
C GLY A 4 -26.02 17.04 -5.61
N THR A 5 -25.34 16.79 -4.48
CA THR A 5 -24.30 17.64 -3.92
C THR A 5 -23.04 17.59 -4.80
N PRO A 6 -22.62 18.70 -5.44
CA PRO A 6 -21.52 18.72 -6.41
C PRO A 6 -20.11 18.62 -5.78
N GLY A 7 -20.00 18.14 -4.54
CA GLY A 7 -18.71 17.95 -3.84
C GLY A 7 -18.45 16.50 -3.41
N THR A 8 -19.41 15.60 -3.59
CA THR A 8 -19.30 14.20 -3.13
C THR A 8 -18.63 13.32 -4.18
N ASP A 9 -18.88 13.57 -5.46
CA ASP A 9 -18.34 12.76 -6.56
C ASP A 9 -16.81 12.91 -6.70
N GLU A 10 -16.27 14.13 -6.60
CA GLU A 10 -14.81 14.36 -6.70
C GLU A 10 -14.04 13.70 -5.54
N ALA A 11 -14.57 13.75 -4.32
CA ALA A 11 -13.98 13.09 -3.16
C ALA A 11 -14.07 11.56 -3.28
N LEU A 12 -15.13 11.03 -3.88
CA LEU A 12 -15.28 9.60 -4.17
C LEU A 12 -14.30 9.16 -5.26
N GLU A 13 -14.22 9.90 -6.38
CA GLU A 13 -13.29 9.63 -7.48
C GLU A 13 -11.82 9.67 -7.04
N TYR A 14 -11.46 10.65 -6.20
CA TYR A 14 -10.11 10.74 -5.64
C TYR A 14 -9.79 9.54 -4.73
N ARG A 15 -10.72 9.15 -3.86
CA ARG A 15 -10.56 7.99 -2.98
C ARG A 15 -10.44 6.67 -3.75
N GLU A 16 -11.23 6.49 -4.79
CA GLU A 16 -11.14 5.30 -5.66
C GLU A 16 -9.82 5.26 -6.42
N SER A 17 -9.40 6.40 -6.97
CA SER A 17 -8.12 6.53 -7.68
C SER A 17 -6.93 6.21 -6.76
N LEU A 18 -6.95 6.75 -5.53
CA LEU A 18 -5.94 6.47 -4.52
C LEU A 18 -5.91 4.99 -4.13
N ARG A 19 -7.07 4.37 -3.92
CA ARG A 19 -7.17 2.94 -3.61
C ARG A 19 -6.58 2.07 -4.72
N ARG A 20 -6.91 2.37 -5.99
CA ARG A 20 -6.37 1.65 -7.15
C ARG A 20 -4.86 1.80 -7.28
N GLU A 21 -4.32 3.00 -7.01
CA GLU A 21 -2.88 3.24 -7.01
C GLU A 21 -2.19 2.42 -5.92
N ILE A 22 -2.75 2.39 -4.70
CA ILE A 22 -2.24 1.56 -3.59
C ILE A 22 -2.26 0.08 -3.97
N GLU A 23 -3.38 -0.44 -4.48
CA GLU A 23 -3.48 -1.85 -4.90
C GLU A 23 -2.48 -2.20 -6.00
N ARG A 24 -2.29 -1.33 -6.99
CA ARG A 24 -1.31 -1.48 -8.07
C ARG A 24 0.14 -1.44 -7.55
N SER A 25 0.43 -0.60 -6.56
CA SER A 25 1.74 -0.56 -5.92
C SER A 25 1.98 -1.85 -5.12
N LEU A 26 1.00 -2.28 -4.34
CA LEU A 26 1.06 -3.52 -3.55
C LEU A 26 1.20 -4.78 -4.43
N SER A 27 0.62 -4.79 -5.63
CA SER A 27 0.75 -5.94 -6.56
C SER A 27 2.18 -6.14 -7.10
N THR A 28 3.09 -5.18 -6.90
CA THR A 28 4.52 -5.33 -7.24
C THR A 28 5.32 -6.07 -6.17
N LEU A 29 4.74 -6.24 -4.97
CA LEU A 29 5.33 -6.93 -3.84
C LEU A 29 5.03 -8.44 -3.92
N THR A 30 5.81 -9.25 -3.20
CA THR A 30 5.41 -10.65 -2.99
C THR A 30 4.22 -10.71 -2.04
N GLU A 31 3.43 -11.80 -2.06
CA GLU A 31 2.28 -11.97 -1.15
C GLU A 31 2.65 -11.69 0.31
N ARG A 32 3.76 -12.28 0.79
CA ARG A 32 4.24 -12.07 2.16
C ARG A 32 4.63 -10.61 2.46
N GLN A 33 5.18 -9.89 1.49
CA GLN A 33 5.48 -8.46 1.65
C GLN A 33 4.20 -7.61 1.64
N CYS A 34 3.26 -7.96 0.76
CA CYS A 34 1.95 -7.33 0.67
C CYS A 34 1.19 -7.46 1.99
N ASP A 35 1.12 -8.66 2.56
CA ASP A 35 0.40 -8.91 3.80
C ASP A 35 1.02 -8.18 4.99
N VAL A 36 2.36 -8.20 5.12
CA VAL A 36 3.05 -7.45 6.18
C VAL A 36 2.74 -5.96 6.08
N ILE A 37 2.74 -5.38 4.87
CA ILE A 37 2.42 -3.96 4.66
C ILE A 37 0.94 -3.68 4.94
N LYS A 38 0.02 -4.54 4.47
CA LYS A 38 -1.42 -4.40 4.73
C LYS A 38 -1.73 -4.43 6.22
N LEU A 39 -1.19 -5.42 6.94
CA LEU A 39 -1.41 -5.56 8.38
C LEU A 39 -0.78 -4.40 9.15
N TYR A 40 0.43 -3.96 8.78
CA TYR A 40 1.11 -2.86 9.47
C TYR A 40 0.39 -1.51 9.31
N PHE A 41 -0.14 -1.22 8.11
CA PHE A 41 -0.82 0.05 7.82
C PHE A 41 -2.35 -0.01 7.96
N GLY A 42 -2.92 -1.18 8.25
CA GLY A 42 -4.38 -1.34 8.33
C GLY A 42 -5.09 -1.33 6.96
N ILE A 43 -4.40 -1.69 5.88
CA ILE A 43 -4.96 -1.64 4.53
C ILE A 43 -5.78 -2.91 4.27
N GLY A 44 -7.11 -2.77 4.25
CA GLY A 44 -8.02 -3.90 4.03
C GLY A 44 -8.21 -4.79 5.25
N VAL A 45 -7.82 -4.32 6.43
CA VAL A 45 -8.08 -4.96 7.74
C VAL A 45 -8.70 -3.94 8.68
N GLU A 46 -9.43 -4.40 9.70
CA GLU A 46 -10.12 -3.51 10.66
C GLU A 46 -9.16 -2.58 11.41
N HIS A 47 -8.01 -3.11 11.85
CA HIS A 47 -7.03 -2.35 12.60
C HIS A 47 -5.59 -2.68 12.18
N PRO A 48 -4.68 -1.69 12.20
CA PRO A 48 -3.25 -1.94 12.01
C PRO A 48 -2.70 -2.79 13.15
N MET A 49 -1.76 -3.68 12.83
CA MET A 49 -1.11 -4.59 13.76
C MET A 49 0.33 -4.14 14.06
N SER A 50 0.82 -4.42 15.27
CA SER A 50 2.22 -4.15 15.61
C SER A 50 3.17 -5.13 14.92
N LEU A 51 4.46 -4.81 14.88
CA LEU A 51 5.48 -5.74 14.35
C LEU A 51 5.57 -7.04 15.17
N GLU A 52 5.20 -7.00 16.45
CA GLU A 52 5.16 -8.17 17.33
C GLU A 52 3.98 -9.06 16.98
N ASP A 53 2.76 -8.51 16.88
CA ASP A 53 1.56 -9.28 16.51
C ASP A 53 1.69 -9.89 15.10
N ILE A 54 2.26 -9.14 14.16
CA ILE A 54 2.56 -9.64 12.81
C ILE A 54 3.61 -10.75 12.90
N GLY A 55 4.62 -10.59 13.76
CA GLY A 55 5.62 -11.62 14.02
C GLY A 55 5.00 -12.93 14.49
N GLU A 56 4.15 -12.86 15.51
CA GLU A 56 3.43 -14.01 16.04
C GLU A 56 2.55 -14.68 14.98
N LYS A 57 1.80 -13.89 14.19
CA LYS A 57 0.94 -14.39 13.11
C LYS A 57 1.71 -15.14 12.01
N PHE A 58 2.93 -14.72 11.70
CA PHE A 58 3.76 -15.32 10.65
C PHE A 58 4.82 -16.29 11.16
N GLY A 59 4.89 -16.55 12.47
CA GLY A 59 5.95 -17.34 13.10
C GLY A 59 7.34 -16.73 12.86
N LEU A 60 7.44 -15.40 12.88
CA LEU A 60 8.65 -14.63 12.62
C LEU A 60 9.03 -13.78 13.83
N THR A 61 10.32 -13.51 13.97
CA THR A 61 10.77 -12.50 14.94
C THR A 61 10.35 -11.11 14.49
N ARG A 62 10.13 -10.20 15.45
CA ARG A 62 9.87 -8.78 15.22
C ARG A 62 10.84 -8.16 14.22
N GLU A 63 12.14 -8.46 14.37
CA GLU A 63 13.19 -7.93 13.50
C GLU A 63 13.06 -8.48 12.06
N ARG A 64 12.66 -9.74 11.90
CA ARG A 64 12.41 -10.29 10.56
C ARG A 64 11.23 -9.62 9.88
N VAL A 65 10.16 -9.30 10.62
CA VAL A 65 9.03 -8.53 10.09
C VAL A 65 9.47 -7.13 9.69
N ARG A 66 10.30 -6.46 10.52
CA ARG A 66 10.87 -5.14 10.20
C ARG A 66 11.66 -5.17 8.89
N GLN A 67 12.52 -6.18 8.69
CA GLN A 67 13.27 -6.35 7.45
C GLN A 67 12.38 -6.54 6.23
N ILE A 68 11.32 -7.37 6.35
CA ILE A 68 10.36 -7.59 5.26
C ILE A 68 9.65 -6.28 4.91
N LYS A 69 9.19 -5.54 5.92
CA LYS A 69 8.57 -4.22 5.77
C LYS A 69 9.49 -3.24 5.04
N ASP A 70 10.72 -3.08 5.51
CA ASP A 70 11.65 -2.11 4.93
C ASP A 70 12.02 -2.48 3.49
N LYS A 71 12.19 -3.78 3.20
CA LYS A 71 12.42 -4.28 1.83
C LYS A 71 11.21 -4.02 0.93
N ALA A 72 9.99 -4.19 1.44
CA ALA A 72 8.78 -3.88 0.71
C ALA A 72 8.66 -2.38 0.41
N ILE A 73 8.85 -1.51 1.42
CA ILE A 73 8.84 -0.05 1.25
C ILE A 73 9.88 0.40 0.22
N ASN A 74 11.10 -0.15 0.29
CA ASN A 74 12.14 0.19 -0.67
C ASN A 74 11.76 -0.22 -2.11
N LYS A 75 11.11 -1.39 -2.27
CA LYS A 75 10.60 -1.84 -3.56
C LYS A 75 9.48 -0.93 -4.09
N LEU A 76 8.55 -0.50 -3.24
CA LEU A 76 7.51 0.45 -3.61
C LEU A 76 8.10 1.80 -4.06
N ARG A 77 9.09 2.32 -3.34
CA ARG A 77 9.80 3.56 -3.70
C ARG A 77 10.48 3.44 -5.06
N SER A 78 11.17 2.33 -5.32
CA SER A 78 11.85 2.10 -6.61
C SER A 78 10.87 1.89 -7.75
N ALA A 79 9.77 1.17 -7.53
CA ALA A 79 8.72 0.97 -8.53
C ALA A 79 8.07 2.30 -8.94
N ASN A 80 7.75 3.17 -7.96
CA ASN A 80 7.18 4.49 -8.23
C ASN A 80 8.19 5.45 -8.86
N ARG A 81 9.48 5.42 -8.46
CA ARG A 81 10.54 6.16 -9.17
C ARG A 81 10.65 5.74 -10.62
N SER A 82 10.49 4.46 -10.95
CA SER A 82 10.57 3.99 -12.34
C SER A 82 9.42 4.50 -13.20
N LYS A 83 8.20 4.65 -12.65
CA LYS A 83 7.06 5.23 -13.36
C LYS A 83 7.26 6.72 -13.62
N LEU A 84 7.77 7.46 -12.62
CA LEU A 84 8.01 8.90 -12.77
C LEU A 84 9.19 9.17 -13.71
N LEU A 85 10.31 8.44 -13.57
CA LEU A 85 11.47 8.57 -14.46
C LEU A 85 11.17 8.18 -15.91
N LYS A 86 10.26 7.22 -16.17
CA LYS A 86 9.81 6.91 -17.54
C LYS A 86 9.03 8.05 -18.20
N HIS A 87 8.39 8.93 -17.42
CA HIS A 87 7.72 10.10 -17.94
C HIS A 87 8.70 11.25 -18.28
N TYR A 88 9.94 11.19 -17.76
CA TYR A 88 10.99 12.19 -17.97
C TYR A 88 12.12 11.72 -18.90
N LEU A 89 12.34 10.41 -19.06
CA LEU A 89 13.31 9.82 -19.98
C LEU A 89 12.65 9.49 -21.32
N GLY A 90 12.06 10.52 -21.96
CA GLY A 90 11.41 10.41 -23.26
C GLY A 90 12.17 9.52 -24.25
N SER A 91 11.40 8.83 -25.09
CA SER A 91 11.91 8.30 -26.37
C SER A 91 12.56 9.42 -27.18
#